data_AF-A0A4P1QVT2-F1
#
_entry.id   AF-A0A4P1QVT2-F1
#
_cell.length_a   1.000
_cell.length_b   1.000
_cell.length_c   1.000
_cell.angle_alpha   90.00
_cell.angle_beta   90.00
_cell.angle_gamma   90.00
#
_symmetry.space_group_name_H-M   'P 1'
#
loop_
_entity.id
_entity.type
_entity.pdbx_description
1 polymer ?
#
loop_
_entity_poly.entity_id
_entity_poly.type
_entity_poly.pdbx_seq_one_letter_code
_entity_poly.pdbx_strand_id
1 'polypeptide(L)'
;MDSHNELIVAKVCETYDKISKLENLNPSNDITHVTSELKEYEVVFLAELVGMNTKEKQKVMNHLAKYMADGAILVLRSAKGARAFLYPVLNPSNIKGFEVLSVFHPTDEVINSVIITRKHLNKVLLQSPILCGKCSQVEDFNPLNHWNIIDEHA
;
A
#
# COMPACT_ATOMS: atom_id res chain seq x y z
N MET A 1 -11.81 -8.65 11.80
CA MET A 1 -10.51 -8.40 11.16
C MET A 1 -9.89 -9.76 10.94
N ASP A 2 -9.40 -10.09 9.75
CA ASP A 2 -8.83 -11.43 9.52
C ASP A 2 -7.55 -11.61 10.36
N SER A 3 -7.36 -12.81 10.93
CA SER A 3 -6.19 -13.15 11.78
C SER A 3 -4.84 -12.77 11.15
N HIS A 4 -4.76 -12.82 9.82
CA HIS A 4 -3.57 -12.40 9.07
C HIS A 4 -3.30 -10.89 9.18
N ASN A 5 -4.34 -10.04 9.17
CA ASN A 5 -4.18 -8.59 9.30
C ASN A 5 -3.77 -8.19 10.72
N GLU A 6 -4.25 -8.90 11.75
CA GLU A 6 -3.81 -8.69 13.13
C GLU A 6 -2.30 -8.96 13.28
N LEU A 7 -1.80 -10.03 12.64
CA LEU A 7 -0.37 -10.34 12.63
C LEU A 7 0.45 -9.25 11.93
N ILE A 8 -0.01 -8.72 10.79
CA ILE A 8 0.65 -7.62 10.09
C ILE A 8 0.72 -6.38 10.97
N VAL A 9 -0.40 -6.01 11.58
CA VAL A 9 -0.47 -4.87 12.48
C VAL A 9 0.53 -5.01 13.63
N ALA A 10 0.57 -6.17 14.29
CA ALA A 10 1.50 -6.42 15.39
C ALA A 10 2.96 -6.25 14.95
N LYS A 11 3.35 -6.83 13.80
CA LYS A 11 4.70 -6.69 13.25
C LYS A 11 5.05 -5.25 12.87
N VAL A 12 4.10 -4.51 12.31
CA VAL A 12 4.28 -3.10 11.95
C VAL A 12 4.52 -2.25 13.21
N CYS A 13 3.73 -2.47 14.27
CA CYS A 13 3.92 -1.79 15.55
C CYS A 13 5.28 -2.11 16.17
N GLU A 14 5.68 -3.39 16.20
CA GLU A 14 7.00 -3.79 16.70
C GLU A 14 8.15 -3.15 15.89
N THR A 15 8.00 -3.09 14.57
CA THR A 15 8.98 -2.46 13.68
C THR A 15 9.07 -0.96 13.94
N TYR A 16 7.93 -0.29 14.13
CA TYR A 16 7.89 1.13 14.44
C TYR A 16 8.59 1.44 15.78
N ASP A 17 8.39 0.60 16.81
CA ASP A 17 9.05 0.75 18.11
C ASP A 17 10.57 0.57 18.04
N LYS A 18 11.06 -0.25 17.09
CA LYS A 18 12.49 -0.37 16.82
C LYS A 18 13.02 0.87 16.10
N ILE A 19 12.31 1.34 15.08
CA ILE A 19 12.70 2.54 14.31
C ILE A 19 12.70 3.79 15.19
N SER A 20 11.72 3.94 16.09
CA SER A 20 11.62 5.11 16.97
C SER A 20 12.78 5.26 17.96
N LYS A 21 13.55 4.19 18.16
CA LYS A 21 14.74 4.16 19.03
C LYS A 21 16.06 4.36 18.28
N LEU A 22 16.03 4.49 16.95
CA LEU A 22 17.23 4.78 16.17
C LEU A 22 17.66 6.24 16.38
N GLU A 23 18.95 6.46 16.66
CA GLU A 23 19.51 7.80 16.85
C GLU A 23 19.60 8.59 15.54
N ASN A 24 19.70 7.91 14.39
CA ASN A 24 19.79 8.54 13.09
C ASN A 24 19.14 7.67 12.00
N LEU A 25 18.43 8.32 11.08
CA LEU A 25 17.98 7.75 9.82
C LEU A 25 18.82 8.42 8.72
N ASN A 26 19.71 7.67 8.10
CA ASN A 26 20.53 8.23 7.02
C ASN A 26 19.61 8.74 5.90
N PRO A 27 19.67 10.05 5.57
CA PRO A 27 18.84 10.60 4.52
C PRO A 27 19.21 9.97 3.18
N SER A 28 18.19 9.59 2.43
CA SER A 28 18.31 9.13 1.05
C SER A 28 17.67 10.16 0.11
N ASN A 29 17.62 9.82 -1.17
CA ASN A 29 17.02 10.60 -2.24
C ASN A 29 15.57 11.02 -1.90
N ASP A 30 15.13 12.14 -2.49
CA ASP A 30 13.73 12.54 -2.45
C ASP A 30 12.85 11.37 -2.95
N ILE A 31 11.89 10.96 -2.12
CA ILE A 31 11.00 9.82 -2.40
C ILE A 31 10.28 9.96 -3.74
N THR A 32 10.03 11.18 -4.19
CA THR A 32 9.39 11.47 -5.49
C THR A 32 10.26 11.11 -6.69
N HIS A 33 11.55 10.83 -6.49
CA HIS A 33 12.49 10.40 -7.52
C HIS A 33 12.80 8.89 -7.44
N VAL A 34 12.48 8.22 -6.32
CA VAL A 34 12.66 6.78 -6.14
C VAL A 34 11.50 6.05 -6.84
N THR A 35 11.77 5.08 -7.70
CA THR A 35 10.72 4.43 -8.51
C THR A 35 10.71 2.93 -8.33
N SER A 36 11.31 2.14 -9.23
CA SER A 36 11.32 0.68 -9.19
C SER A 36 11.86 0.12 -7.88
N GLU A 37 12.76 0.83 -7.21
CA GLU A 37 13.35 0.46 -5.93
C GLU A 37 12.29 0.39 -4.82
N LEU A 38 11.18 1.12 -4.94
CA LEU A 38 10.06 1.05 -3.98
C LEU A 38 9.39 -0.33 -3.95
N LYS A 39 9.63 -1.18 -4.94
CA LYS A 39 9.12 -2.55 -4.96
C LYS A 39 9.88 -3.50 -4.04
N GLU A 40 11.08 -3.12 -3.60
CA GLU A 40 11.90 -3.93 -2.69
C GLU A 40 11.44 -3.82 -1.23
N TYR A 41 10.59 -2.84 -0.92
CA TYR A 41 10.10 -2.59 0.43
C TYR A 41 8.70 -3.15 0.64
N GLU A 42 8.58 -4.08 1.57
CA GLU A 42 7.29 -4.63 2.00
C GLU A 42 6.48 -3.63 2.85
N VAL A 43 7.16 -2.72 3.56
CA VAL A 43 6.57 -1.72 4.44
C VAL A 43 7.23 -0.37 4.23
N VAL A 44 6.43 0.67 4.01
CA VAL A 44 6.86 2.07 3.94
C VAL A 44 6.21 2.87 5.07
N PHE A 45 7.03 3.54 5.89
CA PHE A 45 6.55 4.46 6.92
C PHE A 45 6.64 5.89 6.41
N LEU A 46 5.49 6.54 6.22
CA LEU A 46 5.45 7.94 5.82
C LEU A 46 5.55 8.83 7.05
N ALA A 47 6.65 9.58 7.15
CA ALA A 47 6.81 10.60 8.17
C ALA A 47 5.79 11.73 8.01
N GLU A 48 5.56 12.45 9.10
CA GLU A 48 4.50 13.46 9.21
C GLU A 48 4.71 14.69 8.33
N LEU A 49 5.95 15.17 8.25
CA LEU A 49 6.32 16.39 7.53
C LEU A 49 6.49 16.16 6.03
N VAL A 50 6.13 14.98 5.53
CA VAL A 50 6.20 14.67 4.10
C VAL A 50 5.01 15.30 3.39
N GLY A 51 5.31 16.28 2.54
CA GLY A 51 4.31 17.08 1.83
C GLY A 51 3.54 18.00 2.80
N MET A 52 4.11 19.16 3.10
CA MET A 52 3.61 20.09 4.13
C MET A 52 2.22 20.66 3.82
N ASN A 53 1.73 20.48 2.58
CA ASN A 53 0.36 20.78 2.19
C ASN A 53 -0.34 19.56 1.58
N THR A 54 -1.67 19.62 1.53
CA THR A 54 -2.52 18.53 1.01
C THR A 54 -2.15 18.09 -0.39
N LYS A 55 -1.75 19.01 -1.27
CA LYS A 55 -1.42 18.71 -2.67
C LYS A 55 -0.10 17.95 -2.78
N GLU A 56 0.92 18.36 -2.04
CA GLU A 56 2.21 17.67 -1.98
C GLU A 56 2.07 16.31 -1.33
N LYS A 57 1.35 16.21 -0.21
CA LYS A 57 1.08 14.93 0.45
C LYS A 57 0.38 13.98 -0.51
N GLN A 58 -0.64 14.46 -1.24
CA GLN A 58 -1.31 13.64 -2.25
C GLN A 58 -0.37 13.23 -3.40
N LYS A 59 0.54 14.11 -3.84
CA LYS A 59 1.55 13.78 -4.85
C LYS A 59 2.45 12.63 -4.38
N VAL A 60 2.93 12.68 -3.14
CA VAL A 60 3.73 11.60 -2.56
C VAL A 60 2.92 10.32 -2.44
N MET A 61 1.67 10.40 -1.95
CA MET A 61 0.79 9.23 -1.84
C MET A 61 0.53 8.57 -3.20
N ASN A 62 0.26 9.37 -4.25
CA ASN A 62 0.05 8.87 -5.60
C ASN A 62 1.33 8.23 -6.17
N HIS A 63 2.49 8.81 -5.88
CA HIS A 63 3.78 8.27 -6.27
C HIS A 63 4.05 6.91 -5.63
N LEU A 64 3.81 6.80 -4.31
CA LEU A 64 3.90 5.54 -3.57
C LEU A 64 2.93 4.49 -4.12
N ALA A 65 1.67 4.86 -4.37
CA ALA A 65 0.68 3.97 -4.97
C ALA A 65 1.11 3.46 -6.36
N LYS A 66 1.87 4.26 -7.12
CA LYS A 66 2.36 3.87 -8.44
C LYS A 66 3.52 2.87 -8.36
N TYR A 67 4.45 3.08 -7.43
CA TYR A 67 5.76 2.43 -7.49
C TYR A 67 6.02 1.37 -6.40
N MET A 68 5.33 1.40 -5.26
CA MET A 68 5.42 0.33 -4.26
C MET A 68 5.00 -1.03 -4.85
N ALA A 69 5.46 -2.13 -4.26
CA ALA A 69 4.97 -3.46 -4.64
C ALA A 69 3.48 -3.61 -4.34
N ASP A 70 2.76 -4.35 -5.18
CA ASP A 70 1.36 -4.68 -4.96
C ASP A 70 1.20 -5.45 -3.64
N GLY A 71 0.21 -5.09 -2.83
CA GLY A 71 0.04 -5.69 -1.51
C GLY A 71 1.02 -5.19 -0.43
N ALA A 72 1.99 -4.33 -0.76
CA ALA A 72 2.88 -3.72 0.24
C ALA A 72 2.12 -2.80 1.20
N ILE A 73 2.68 -2.63 2.40
CA ILE A 73 2.06 -1.87 3.49
C ILE A 73 2.58 -0.43 3.49
N LEU A 74 1.66 0.53 3.58
CA LEU A 74 1.97 1.94 3.81
C LEU A 74 1.39 2.36 5.16
N VAL A 75 2.24 2.87 6.04
CA VAL A 75 1.91 3.34 7.38
C VAL A 75 1.95 4.86 7.40
N LEU A 76 0.85 5.49 7.83
CA LEU A 76 0.66 6.94 7.81
C LEU A 76 0.44 7.46 9.23
N ARG A 77 1.03 8.61 9.54
CA ARG A 77 0.69 9.39 10.74
C ARG A 77 -0.45 10.38 10.44
N SER A 78 -1.36 10.53 11.40
CA SER A 78 -2.57 11.36 11.36
C SER A 78 -2.89 11.87 12.78
N ALA A 79 -4.03 12.55 12.96
CA ALA A 79 -4.54 12.97 14.26
C ALA A 79 -6.06 12.81 14.37
N LYS A 80 -6.60 12.97 15.59
CA LYS A 80 -8.03 12.93 15.89
C LYS A 80 -8.41 13.95 16.96
N GLY A 81 -9.58 14.56 16.82
CA GLY A 81 -10.13 15.51 17.80
C GLY A 81 -9.25 16.75 17.95
N ALA A 82 -9.08 17.25 19.18
CA ALA A 82 -8.26 18.43 19.46
C ALA A 82 -6.79 18.26 19.03
N ARG A 83 -6.27 17.04 18.91
CA ARG A 83 -4.92 16.80 18.41
C ARG A 83 -4.75 17.21 16.94
N ALA A 84 -5.83 17.43 16.21
CA ALA A 84 -5.81 18.01 14.86
C ALA A 84 -5.21 19.43 14.82
N PHE A 85 -5.15 20.14 15.96
CA PHE A 85 -4.41 21.40 16.06
C PHE A 85 -2.89 21.22 15.92
N LEU A 86 -2.38 20.04 16.24
CA LEU A 86 -0.95 19.73 16.18
C LEU A 86 -0.56 19.11 14.83
N TYR A 87 -1.48 18.33 14.24
CA TYR A 87 -1.16 17.55 13.04
C TYR A 87 -2.35 17.41 12.07
N PRO A 88 -2.08 17.36 10.76
CA PRO A 88 -3.13 17.25 9.75
C PRO A 88 -3.85 15.91 9.83
N VAL A 89 -5.18 15.96 9.90
CA VAL A 89 -6.03 14.76 9.87
C VAL A 89 -6.09 14.19 8.46
N LEU A 90 -5.68 12.93 8.32
CA LEU A 90 -5.91 12.14 7.11
C LEU A 90 -7.29 11.47 7.17
N ASN A 91 -8.15 11.79 6.21
CA ASN A 91 -9.39 11.07 6.00
C ASN A 91 -9.11 9.80 5.14
N PRO A 92 -9.57 8.61 5.55
CA PRO A 92 -9.48 7.38 4.75
C PRO A 92 -9.89 7.54 3.28
N SER A 93 -10.92 8.35 3.00
CA SER A 93 -11.40 8.62 1.64
C SER A 93 -10.36 9.28 0.72
N ASN A 94 -9.31 9.89 1.29
CA ASN A 94 -8.26 10.58 0.55
C ASN A 94 -7.08 9.65 0.21
N ILE A 95 -7.06 8.43 0.77
CA ILE A 95 -5.96 7.47 0.64
C ILE A 95 -6.16 6.57 -0.60
N LYS A 96 -6.17 7.20 -1.78
CA LYS A 96 -6.41 6.49 -3.04
C LYS A 96 -5.27 5.53 -3.37
N GLY A 97 -5.61 4.36 -3.93
CA GLY A 97 -4.63 3.31 -4.28
C GLY A 97 -4.28 2.36 -3.14
N PHE A 98 -4.84 2.58 -1.94
CA PHE A 98 -4.63 1.73 -0.78
C PHE A 98 -5.96 1.33 -0.12
N GLU A 99 -5.96 0.14 0.46
CA GLU A 99 -6.99 -0.38 1.36
C GLU A 99 -6.58 -0.05 2.79
N VAL A 100 -7.47 0.56 3.59
CA VAL A 100 -7.19 0.81 5.01
C VAL A 100 -7.43 -0.48 5.79
N LEU A 101 -6.36 -1.02 6.37
CA LEU A 101 -6.45 -2.21 7.21
C LEU A 101 -6.90 -1.82 8.61
N SER A 102 -6.23 -0.85 9.24
CA SER A 102 -6.51 -0.44 10.62
C SER A 102 -6.24 1.05 10.86
N VAL A 103 -6.94 1.62 11.84
CA VAL A 103 -6.69 2.98 12.36
C VAL A 103 -6.55 2.91 13.87
N PHE A 104 -5.41 3.35 14.38
CA PHE A 104 -5.10 3.45 15.79
C PHE A 104 -5.14 4.90 16.25
N HIS A 105 -5.97 5.17 17.25
CA HIS A 105 -6.05 6.46 17.92
C HIS A 105 -5.55 6.29 19.35
N PRO A 106 -4.36 6.79 19.69
CA PRO A 106 -3.85 6.69 21.06
C PRO A 106 -4.76 7.42 22.04
N THR A 107 -4.92 6.86 23.23
CA THR A 107 -5.68 7.46 24.35
C THR A 107 -4.77 8.04 25.44
N ASP A 108 -3.46 7.94 25.26
CA ASP A 108 -2.42 8.38 26.19
C ASP A 108 -1.74 9.67 25.68
N GLU A 109 -0.50 9.90 26.11
CA GLU A 109 0.34 11.05 25.74
C GLU A 109 0.82 11.02 24.28
N VAL A 110 0.69 9.89 23.57
CA VAL A 110 1.00 9.82 22.15
C VAL A 110 -0.02 10.66 21.37
N ILE A 111 0.48 11.63 20.60
CA ILE A 111 -0.39 12.55 19.86
C ILE A 111 -0.90 11.91 18.56
N ASN A 112 -0.06 11.13 17.88
CA ASN A 112 -0.28 10.78 16.48
C ASN A 112 -1.13 9.51 16.38
N SER A 113 -2.19 9.60 15.61
CA SER A 113 -2.90 8.42 15.13
C SER A 113 -2.08 7.72 14.05
N VAL A 114 -2.17 6.40 13.99
CA VAL A 114 -1.50 5.58 12.98
C VAL A 114 -2.56 4.94 12.08
N ILE A 115 -2.40 5.08 10.78
CA ILE A 115 -3.25 4.42 9.78
C ILE A 115 -2.37 3.41 9.05
N ILE A 116 -2.76 2.13 9.11
CA ILE A 116 -2.07 1.04 8.41
C ILE A 116 -2.88 0.71 7.16
N THR A 117 -2.22 0.76 6.01
CA THR A 117 -2.86 0.59 4.70
C THR A 117 -2.10 -0.41 3.85
N ARG A 118 -2.79 -1.05 2.90
CA ARG A 118 -2.23 -2.02 1.95
C ARG A 118 -2.42 -1.50 0.53
N LYS A 119 -1.37 -1.48 -0.30
CA LYS A 119 -1.51 -1.11 -1.71
C LYS A 119 -2.42 -2.12 -2.42
N HIS A 120 -3.39 -1.61 -3.18
CA HIS A 120 -4.24 -2.47 -4.00
C HIS A 120 -3.42 -3.28 -5.03
N LEU A 121 -3.85 -4.51 -5.25
CA LEU A 121 -3.29 -5.35 -6.31
C LEU A 121 -3.63 -4.74 -7.68
N ASN A 122 -2.62 -4.51 -8.51
CA ASN A 122 -2.81 -4.01 -9.85
C ASN A 122 -3.23 -5.19 -10.73
N LYS A 123 -4.54 -5.33 -10.95
CA LYS A 123 -5.14 -6.47 -11.68
C LYS A 123 -4.59 -6.67 -13.11
N VAL A 124 -3.86 -5.69 -13.66
CA VAL A 124 -3.22 -5.76 -14.98
C VAL A 124 -2.10 -6.83 -15.04
N LEU A 125 -1.41 -7.13 -13.93
CA LEU A 125 -0.35 -8.16 -13.92
C LEU A 125 -0.86 -9.59 -13.69
N LEU A 126 -2.12 -9.77 -13.29
CA LEU A 126 -2.74 -11.09 -13.14
C LEU A 126 -3.24 -11.69 -14.48
N GLN A 127 -3.01 -11.00 -15.61
CA GLN A 127 -3.31 -11.51 -16.96
C GLN A 127 -2.07 -11.73 -17.83
N SER A 128 -0.86 -11.64 -17.28
CA SER A 128 0.36 -12.01 -18.00
C SER A 128 0.87 -13.37 -17.52
N PRO A 129 0.80 -14.45 -18.34
CA PRO A 129 1.55 -15.66 -18.04
C PRO A 129 3.02 -15.39 -18.38
N ILE A 130 3.80 -14.96 -17.38
CA ILE A 130 5.26 -14.99 -17.49
C ILE A 130 5.69 -16.42 -17.16
N LEU A 131 5.75 -17.25 -18.20
CA LEU A 131 6.41 -18.55 -18.16
C LEU A 131 7.87 -18.34 -18.57
N CYS A 132 8.81 -18.42 -17.63
CA CYS A 132 10.24 -18.53 -17.89
C CYS A 132 10.92 -19.18 -16.65
N GLY A 133 11.59 -20.32 -16.71
CA GLY A 133 11.86 -21.20 -17.84
C GLY A 133 12.45 -22.55 -17.38
N LYS A 134 12.40 -23.51 -18.32
CA LYS A 134 12.93 -24.89 -18.32
C LYS A 134 12.07 -25.95 -17.59
N CYS A 135 11.07 -26.46 -18.31
CA CYS A 135 10.82 -27.89 -18.38
C CYS A 135 10.20 -28.21 -19.75
N SER A 136 10.81 -29.16 -20.46
CA SER A 136 10.50 -29.60 -21.81
C SER A 136 9.20 -30.40 -21.89
N GLN A 137 8.42 -30.11 -22.95
CA GLN A 137 7.32 -30.91 -23.56
C GLN A 137 6.07 -31.13 -22.68
N VAL A 138 4.90 -30.65 -23.13
CA VAL A 138 3.85 -31.42 -23.84
C VAL A 138 2.73 -30.44 -24.26
N GLU A 139 2.10 -30.79 -25.36
CA GLU A 139 1.19 -30.05 -26.25
C GLU A 139 -0.15 -29.58 -25.65
N ASP A 140 -0.66 -28.52 -26.28
CA ASP A 140 -2.06 -28.21 -26.60
C ASP A 140 -3.12 -28.22 -25.51
N PHE A 141 -3.62 -27.03 -25.13
CA PHE A 141 -5.06 -26.78 -25.03
C PHE A 141 -5.37 -25.29 -25.22
N ASN A 142 -5.96 -24.95 -26.37
CA ASN A 142 -6.54 -23.64 -26.69
C ASN A 142 -8.08 -23.75 -26.57
N PRO A 143 -8.76 -22.96 -25.72
CA PRO A 143 -10.21 -22.90 -25.73
C PRO A 143 -10.72 -21.52 -26.17
N LEU A 144 -10.42 -21.12 -27.40
CA LEU A 144 -11.20 -20.09 -28.10
C LEU A 144 -11.32 -20.46 -29.58
N ASN A 145 -12.47 -21.03 -29.93
CA ASN A 145 -13.26 -20.72 -31.13
C ASN A 145 -14.39 -21.76 -31.26
N HIS A 146 -15.65 -21.36 -31.09
CA HIS A 146 -16.59 -21.32 -32.23
C HIS A 146 -17.93 -20.70 -31.78
N TRP A 147 -18.32 -19.64 -32.50
CA TRP A 147 -19.68 -19.14 -32.59
C TRP A 147 -20.63 -20.22 -33.14
N ASN A 148 -21.86 -20.30 -32.64
CA ASN A 148 -23.03 -20.50 -33.51
C ASN A 148 -24.30 -19.96 -32.84
N ILE A 149 -24.82 -18.92 -33.48
CA ILE A 149 -26.18 -18.41 -33.39
C ILE A 149 -27.12 -19.48 -33.96
N ILE A 150 -28.18 -19.85 -33.25
CA ILE A 150 -29.41 -20.34 -33.86
C ILE A 150 -30.60 -19.82 -33.03
N ASP A 151 -31.37 -18.94 -33.65
CA ASP A 151 -32.77 -18.62 -33.35
C ASP A 151 -33.63 -19.87 -33.60
N GLU A 152 -34.52 -20.26 -32.67
CA GLU A 152 -35.82 -20.78 -33.08
C GLU A 152 -36.86 -20.68 -31.96
N HIS A 153 -38.01 -20.11 -32.35
CA HIS A 153 -39.24 -20.00 -31.60
C HIS A 153 -39.85 -21.37 -31.27
N ALA A 154 -40.32 -21.53 -30.02
CA ALA A 154 -41.58 -22.19 -29.68
C ALA A 154 -41.99 -21.82 -28.24
#